data_AF-A0A399Y9G9-F1
#
_entry.id   AF-A0A399Y9G9-F1
#
_cell.length_a   1.000
_cell.length_b   1.000
_cell.length_c   1.000
_cell.angle_alpha   90.00
_cell.angle_beta   90.00
_cell.angle_gamma   90.00
#
_symmetry.space_group_name_H-M   'P 1'
#
loop_
_entity.id
_entity.type
_entity.pdbx_description
1 polymer ?
#
loop_
_entity_poly.entity_id
_entity_poly.type
_entity_poly.pdbx_seq_one_letter_code
_entity_poly.pdbx_strand_id
1 'polypeptide(L)'
;MKYDLVFEGGGAKGMAFVGAMRAFEAAGHTIGRLVGSSAGAITATSLAAGYSADEMLAALDEKAGDQPVFATFLGDPTPPPLDRSALAEFIAAIDWSLMPNWAEERLERKALEALAGSPLGRHLLSFFEYGGFYSADPFVEWFRRKLDQPAPDGRPRGYGRMTFAEMHAVTGVDLSLTASETTNGRLRILNHRTTPNLPVVWGTRMSMSLPLLWQEVVWREEWGPYRGFAG
;
A
#
# COMPACT_ATOMS: atom_id res chain seq x y z
N MET A 1 13.13 -27.59 11.18
CA MET A 1 12.31 -27.06 12.31
C MET A 1 11.33 -26.03 11.77
N LYS A 2 10.21 -25.78 12.46
CA LYS A 2 9.18 -24.83 12.03
C LYS A 2 9.29 -23.54 12.84
N TYR A 3 9.31 -22.38 12.18
CA TYR A 3 9.50 -21.07 12.80
C TYR A 3 8.44 -20.06 12.38
N ASP A 4 7.98 -19.26 13.33
CA ASP A 4 7.21 -18.05 13.04
C ASP A 4 8.20 -16.94 12.66
N LEU A 5 7.94 -16.25 11.54
CA LEU A 5 8.85 -15.24 10.98
C LEU A 5 8.23 -13.85 11.05
N VAL A 6 9.04 -12.87 11.43
CA VAL A 6 8.65 -11.46 11.55
C VAL A 6 9.55 -10.62 10.64
N PHE A 7 8.93 -9.91 9.70
CA PHE A 7 9.59 -9.04 8.73
C PHE A 7 9.26 -7.58 9.06
N GLU A 8 10.20 -6.91 9.70
CA GLU A 8 10.09 -5.49 10.04
C GLU A 8 10.53 -4.61 8.87
N GLY A 9 9.81 -3.54 8.60
CA GLY A 9 10.21 -2.56 7.58
C GLY A 9 11.46 -1.75 7.95
N GLY A 10 11.91 -0.94 6.98
CA GLY A 10 12.98 0.06 7.17
C GLY A 10 14.07 -0.03 6.10
N GLY A 11 14.14 0.98 5.21
CA GLY A 11 15.17 1.11 4.18
C GLY A 11 15.14 0.03 3.08
N ALA A 12 16.19 -0.03 2.25
CA ALA A 12 16.36 -0.99 1.14
C ALA A 12 16.71 -2.43 1.61
N LYS A 13 15.99 -2.96 2.61
CA LYS A 13 16.24 -4.28 3.21
C LYS A 13 15.64 -5.46 2.44
N GLY A 14 14.92 -5.23 1.34
CA GLY A 14 14.32 -6.33 0.54
C GLY A 14 15.33 -7.41 0.15
N MET A 15 16.54 -7.00 -0.25
CA MET A 15 17.64 -7.92 -0.59
C MET A 15 18.16 -8.70 0.62
N ALA A 16 18.15 -8.11 1.82
CA ALA A 16 18.56 -8.79 3.04
C ALA A 16 17.59 -9.92 3.41
N PHE A 17 16.28 -9.73 3.21
CA PHE A 17 15.28 -10.77 3.44
C PHE A 17 15.41 -11.93 2.47
N VAL A 18 15.72 -11.67 1.19
CA VAL A 18 16.03 -12.72 0.21
C VAL A 18 17.20 -13.58 0.69
N GLY A 19 18.31 -12.95 1.09
CA GLY A 19 19.48 -13.66 1.60
C GLY A 19 19.18 -14.50 2.84
N ALA A 20 18.43 -13.93 3.79
CA ALA A 20 17.99 -14.64 5.00
C ALA A 20 17.10 -15.84 4.67
N MET A 21 16.15 -15.69 3.73
CA MET A 21 15.26 -16.77 3.33
C MET A 21 16.00 -17.90 2.60
N ARG A 22 16.98 -17.60 1.74
CA ARG A 22 17.84 -18.63 1.13
C ARG A 22 18.58 -19.45 2.20
N ALA A 23 19.14 -18.80 3.21
CA ALA A 23 19.83 -19.48 4.29
C ALA A 23 18.85 -20.33 5.14
N PHE A 24 17.66 -19.80 5.41
CA PHE A 24 16.59 -20.49 6.14
C PHE A 24 16.12 -21.76 5.40
N GLU A 25 15.88 -21.66 4.10
CA GLU A 25 15.50 -22.77 3.23
C GLU A 25 16.63 -23.82 3.14
N ALA A 26 17.88 -23.39 2.95
CA ALA A 26 19.05 -24.28 2.89
C ALA A 26 19.27 -25.07 4.19
N ALA A 27 18.89 -24.50 5.34
CA ALA A 27 18.90 -25.17 6.64
C ALA A 27 17.72 -26.15 6.85
N GLY A 28 16.87 -26.36 5.85
CA GLY A 28 15.69 -27.24 5.93
C GLY A 28 14.65 -26.75 6.93
N HIS A 29 14.59 -25.43 7.16
CA HIS A 29 13.58 -24.83 8.03
C HIS A 29 12.30 -24.55 7.27
N THR A 30 11.17 -24.59 7.98
CA THR A 30 9.84 -24.37 7.39
C THR A 30 9.09 -23.25 8.09
N ILE A 31 8.21 -22.59 7.35
CA ILE A 31 7.48 -21.41 7.82
C ILE A 31 6.28 -21.85 8.66
N GLY A 32 6.10 -21.20 9.80
CA GLY A 32 4.88 -21.20 10.61
C GLY A 32 4.00 -20.01 10.27
N ARG A 33 3.92 -19.05 11.18
CA ARG A 33 3.20 -17.79 10.98
C ARG A 33 4.11 -16.75 10.34
N LEU A 34 3.49 -15.83 9.60
CA LEU A 34 4.17 -14.71 8.96
C LEU A 34 3.63 -13.41 9.50
N VAL A 35 4.52 -12.54 9.96
CA VAL A 35 4.18 -11.18 10.39
C VAL A 35 4.97 -10.18 9.57
N GLY A 36 4.29 -9.16 9.03
CA GLY A 36 4.92 -8.14 8.20
C GLY A 36 4.57 -6.71 8.61
N SER A 37 5.53 -5.81 8.49
CA SER A 37 5.35 -4.37 8.69
C SER A 37 6.03 -3.58 7.57
N SER A 38 5.34 -2.59 6.98
CA SER A 38 5.87 -1.75 5.91
C SER A 38 6.43 -2.58 4.75
N ALA A 39 7.69 -2.38 4.33
CA ALA A 39 8.32 -3.19 3.28
C ALA A 39 8.32 -4.69 3.60
N GLY A 40 8.39 -5.07 4.88
CA GLY A 40 8.30 -6.47 5.32
C GLY A 40 6.92 -7.09 5.10
N ALA A 41 5.86 -6.28 4.94
CA ALA A 41 4.55 -6.79 4.56
C ALA A 41 4.53 -7.36 3.14
N ILE A 42 5.30 -6.78 2.21
CA ILE A 42 5.44 -7.32 0.85
C ILE A 42 6.07 -8.70 0.93
N THR A 43 7.19 -8.84 1.65
CA THR A 43 7.89 -10.11 1.85
C THR A 43 6.99 -11.16 2.53
N ALA A 44 6.34 -10.80 3.64
CA ALA A 44 5.46 -11.71 4.36
C ALA A 44 4.28 -12.19 3.48
N THR A 45 3.66 -11.29 2.71
CA THR A 45 2.56 -11.65 1.81
C THR A 45 3.05 -12.50 0.63
N SER A 46 4.21 -12.21 0.04
CA SER A 46 4.81 -13.03 -1.03
C SER A 46 5.10 -14.45 -0.53
N LEU A 47 5.69 -14.59 0.66
CA LEU A 47 5.94 -15.89 1.29
C LEU A 47 4.64 -16.64 1.58
N ALA A 48 3.59 -15.94 2.03
CA ALA A 48 2.27 -16.53 2.22
C ALA A 48 1.64 -17.04 0.91
N ALA A 49 1.95 -16.38 -0.21
CA ALA A 49 1.57 -16.81 -1.56
C ALA A 49 2.47 -17.94 -2.13
N GLY A 50 3.45 -18.40 -1.34
CA GLY A 50 4.36 -19.48 -1.71
C GLY A 50 5.45 -19.06 -2.69
N TYR A 51 5.86 -17.80 -2.69
CA TYR A 51 7.05 -17.35 -3.41
C TYR A 51 8.33 -17.91 -2.80
N SER A 52 9.25 -18.37 -3.63
CA SER A 52 10.62 -18.67 -3.20
C SER A 52 11.47 -17.41 -3.00
N ALA A 53 12.61 -17.54 -2.33
CA ALA A 53 13.58 -16.45 -2.24
C ALA A 53 14.05 -15.95 -3.62
N ASP A 54 14.17 -16.85 -4.60
CA ASP A 54 14.58 -16.49 -5.97
C ASP A 54 13.49 -15.73 -6.73
N GLU A 55 12.22 -16.10 -6.54
CA GLU A 55 11.10 -15.33 -7.11
C GLU A 55 11.01 -13.94 -6.49
N MET A 56 11.24 -13.83 -5.17
CA MET A 56 11.28 -12.54 -4.50
C MET A 56 12.44 -11.68 -5.00
N LEU A 57 13.63 -12.27 -5.23
CA LEU A 57 14.76 -11.56 -5.82
C LEU A 57 14.41 -11.03 -7.22
N ALA A 58 13.83 -11.87 -8.08
CA ALA A 58 13.42 -11.46 -9.41
C ALA A 58 12.36 -10.35 -9.39
N ALA A 59 11.46 -10.35 -8.39
CA ALA A 59 10.50 -9.28 -8.19
C ALA A 59 11.16 -7.97 -7.73
N LEU A 60 12.25 -8.03 -6.93
CA LEU A 60 13.02 -6.85 -6.53
C LEU A 60 13.83 -6.25 -7.69
N ASP A 61 14.34 -7.10 -8.59
CA ASP A 61 15.12 -6.67 -9.76
C ASP A 61 14.24 -6.24 -10.95
N GLU A 62 12.91 -6.33 -10.83
CA GLU A 62 12.00 -5.97 -11.90
C GLU A 62 12.11 -4.48 -12.27
N LYS A 63 12.09 -4.20 -13.57
CA LYS A 63 12.15 -2.86 -14.13
C LYS A 63 10.89 -2.52 -14.91
N ALA A 64 10.51 -1.25 -14.87
CA ALA A 64 9.52 -0.65 -15.75
C ALA A 64 10.24 0.32 -16.69
N GLY A 65 10.55 -0.14 -17.90
CA GLY A 65 11.48 0.56 -18.80
C GLY A 65 12.89 0.56 -18.21
N ASP A 66 13.49 1.75 -18.10
CA ASP A 66 14.85 1.92 -17.58
C ASP A 66 14.92 2.07 -16.05
N GLN A 67 13.77 2.16 -15.37
CA GLN A 67 13.70 2.41 -13.94
C GLN A 67 13.33 1.13 -13.15
N PRO A 68 13.79 0.96 -11.91
CA PRO A 68 13.30 -0.08 -11.02
C PRO A 68 11.78 0.03 -10.82
N VAL A 69 11.07 -1.10 -10.73
CA VAL A 69 9.59 -1.10 -10.61
C VAL A 69 9.11 -0.33 -9.39
N PHE A 70 9.86 -0.33 -8.29
CA PHE A 70 9.53 0.44 -7.08
C PHE A 70 9.45 1.94 -7.31
N ALA A 71 10.22 2.48 -8.27
CA ALA A 71 10.12 3.90 -8.63
C ALA A 71 8.74 4.25 -9.18
N THR A 72 8.06 3.28 -9.82
CA THR A 72 6.69 3.47 -10.34
C THR A 72 5.63 3.49 -9.25
N PHE A 73 5.95 3.04 -8.03
CA PHE A 73 4.99 3.05 -6.91
C PHE A 73 4.73 4.47 -6.39
N LEU A 74 5.57 5.44 -6.75
CA LEU A 74 5.31 6.87 -6.60
C LEU A 74 4.51 7.36 -7.80
N GLY A 75 3.30 6.83 -7.98
CA GLY A 75 2.44 7.11 -9.12
C GLY A 75 1.86 8.53 -9.08
N ASP A 76 1.59 9.09 -10.26
CA ASP A 76 0.87 10.35 -10.36
C ASP A 76 -0.55 10.20 -9.80
N PRO A 77 -0.97 11.06 -8.87
CA PRO A 77 -2.33 11.01 -8.36
C PRO A 77 -3.33 11.46 -9.42
N THR A 78 -4.48 10.79 -9.46
CA THR A 78 -5.63 11.29 -10.21
C THR A 78 -6.14 12.56 -9.50
N PRO A 79 -6.41 13.66 -10.22
CA PRO A 79 -6.92 14.87 -9.59
C PRO A 79 -8.24 14.58 -8.85
N PRO A 80 -8.40 15.06 -7.61
CA PRO A 80 -9.65 14.92 -6.88
C PRO A 80 -10.79 15.70 -7.56
N PRO A 81 -12.06 15.30 -7.35
CA PRO A 81 -13.21 16.12 -7.70
C PRO A 81 -13.13 17.50 -7.01
N LEU A 82 -13.32 18.58 -7.78
CA LEU A 82 -13.14 19.96 -7.29
C LEU A 82 -14.38 20.53 -6.59
N ASP A 83 -15.43 19.73 -6.38
CA ASP A 83 -16.71 20.19 -5.84
C ASP A 83 -16.69 20.43 -4.33
N ARG A 84 -15.76 19.80 -3.59
CA ARG A 84 -15.45 20.06 -2.16
C ARG A 84 -13.99 19.73 -1.85
N SER A 85 -13.05 20.60 -2.26
CA SER A 85 -11.63 20.40 -1.99
C SER A 85 -11.20 21.07 -0.69
N ALA A 86 -10.62 20.34 0.26
CA ALA A 86 -9.92 20.87 1.44
C ALA A 86 -8.86 21.92 1.08
N LEU A 87 -8.23 21.84 -0.11
CA LEU A 87 -7.36 22.91 -0.60
C LEU A 87 -8.14 24.21 -0.89
N ALA A 88 -9.35 24.14 -1.46
CA ALA A 88 -10.19 25.32 -1.65
C ALA A 88 -10.62 25.92 -0.31
N GLU A 89 -10.95 25.09 0.68
CA GLU A 89 -11.25 25.58 2.03
C GLU A 89 -10.02 26.22 2.69
N PHE A 90 -8.84 25.65 2.54
CA PHE A 90 -7.58 26.24 3.00
C PHE A 90 -7.29 27.58 2.31
N ILE A 91 -7.44 27.66 0.99
CA ILE A 91 -7.30 28.89 0.21
C ILE A 91 -8.33 29.92 0.69
N ALA A 92 -9.60 29.55 0.88
CA ALA A 92 -10.63 30.44 1.38
C ALA A 92 -10.40 30.91 2.83
N ALA A 93 -9.68 30.12 3.63
CA ALA A 93 -9.33 30.44 5.02
C ALA A 93 -8.09 31.35 5.16
N ILE A 94 -7.34 31.61 4.08
CA ILE A 94 -6.27 32.60 4.08
C ILE A 94 -6.89 34.00 4.13
N ASP A 95 -6.35 34.88 4.96
CA ASP A 95 -6.77 36.29 5.02
C ASP A 95 -6.25 37.04 3.79
N TRP A 96 -7.13 37.29 2.83
CA TRP A 96 -6.84 37.93 1.55
C TRP A 96 -6.88 39.46 1.60
N SER A 97 -6.92 40.08 2.78
CA SER A 97 -7.04 41.55 2.97
C SER A 97 -5.99 42.41 2.23
N LEU A 98 -4.95 41.78 1.65
CA LEU A 98 -3.91 42.40 0.82
C LEU A 98 -4.16 42.31 -0.70
N MET A 99 -5.22 41.64 -1.18
CA MET A 99 -5.51 41.44 -2.60
C MET A 99 -6.66 42.33 -3.14
N PRO A 100 -6.56 42.87 -4.37
CA PRO A 100 -7.65 43.64 -4.98
C PRO A 100 -8.88 42.77 -5.32
N ASN A 101 -10.10 43.26 -5.01
CA ASN A 101 -11.39 42.53 -5.12
C ASN A 101 -11.70 41.87 -6.49
N TRP A 102 -11.10 42.30 -7.59
CA TRP A 102 -11.30 41.66 -8.92
C TRP A 102 -10.55 40.33 -9.07
N ALA A 103 -9.62 40.03 -8.15
CA ALA A 103 -8.82 38.82 -8.16
C ALA A 103 -9.48 37.65 -7.41
N GLU A 104 -10.29 37.90 -6.37
CA GLU A 104 -10.93 36.86 -5.55
C GLU A 104 -11.87 35.94 -6.36
N GLU A 105 -12.83 36.49 -7.10
CA GLU A 105 -13.89 35.70 -7.75
C GLU A 105 -13.45 34.90 -8.98
N ARG A 106 -12.31 35.27 -9.60
CA ARG A 106 -11.83 34.67 -10.85
C ARG A 106 -10.69 33.67 -10.61
N LEU A 107 -10.07 33.70 -9.43
CA LEU A 107 -8.95 32.82 -9.09
C LEU A 107 -9.41 31.44 -8.62
N GLU A 108 -10.49 31.28 -7.85
CA GLU A 108 -10.76 30.01 -7.15
C GLU A 108 -10.87 28.80 -8.10
N ARG A 109 -11.78 28.85 -9.07
CA ARG A 109 -12.03 27.69 -9.95
C ARG A 109 -10.94 27.50 -11.01
N LYS A 110 -10.50 28.59 -11.65
CA LYS A 110 -9.49 28.53 -12.72
C LYS A 110 -8.09 28.22 -12.20
N ALA A 111 -7.72 28.67 -11.00
CA ALA A 111 -6.45 28.31 -10.39
C ALA A 111 -6.44 26.84 -9.95
N LEU A 112 -7.53 26.33 -9.37
CA LEU A 112 -7.68 24.91 -9.04
C LEU A 112 -7.65 24.03 -10.30
N GLU A 113 -8.35 24.41 -11.38
CA GLU A 113 -8.30 23.73 -12.67
C GLU A 113 -6.88 23.76 -13.30
N ALA A 114 -6.18 24.90 -13.20
CA ALA A 114 -4.79 25.03 -13.68
C ALA A 114 -3.80 24.21 -12.83
N LEU A 115 -3.99 24.16 -11.50
CA LEU A 115 -3.23 23.32 -10.58
C LEU A 115 -3.45 21.84 -10.87
N ALA A 116 -4.71 21.40 -11.01
CA ALA A 116 -5.08 20.04 -11.41
C ALA A 116 -4.55 19.66 -12.80
N GLY A 117 -4.37 20.65 -13.70
CA GLY A 117 -3.74 20.48 -15.00
C GLY A 117 -2.22 20.27 -14.97
N SER A 118 -1.54 20.72 -13.91
CA SER A 118 -0.08 20.69 -13.77
C SER A 118 0.43 19.49 -12.95
N PRO A 119 1.60 18.91 -13.27
CA PRO A 119 2.17 17.82 -12.47
C PRO A 119 2.35 18.19 -11.00
N LEU A 120 2.94 19.36 -10.69
CA LEU A 120 3.13 19.79 -9.29
C LEU A 120 1.79 20.02 -8.55
N GLY A 121 0.80 20.61 -9.23
CA GLY A 121 -0.49 20.91 -8.61
C GLY A 121 -1.35 19.68 -8.33
N ARG A 122 -1.26 18.61 -9.13
CA ARG A 122 -1.91 17.32 -8.83
C ARG A 122 -1.39 16.70 -7.53
N HIS A 123 -0.08 16.76 -7.32
CA HIS A 123 0.57 16.22 -6.12
C HIS A 123 0.20 17.05 -4.88
N LEU A 124 0.10 18.37 -5.01
CA LEU A 124 -0.39 19.25 -3.94
C LEU A 124 -1.86 19.00 -3.60
N LEU A 125 -2.73 18.93 -4.62
CA LEU A 125 -4.15 18.59 -4.42
C LEU A 125 -4.30 17.23 -3.72
N SER A 126 -3.55 16.21 -4.16
CA SER A 126 -3.55 14.89 -3.53
C SER A 126 -3.13 14.94 -2.07
N PHE A 127 -2.13 15.76 -1.72
CA PHE A 127 -1.70 15.92 -0.34
C PHE A 127 -2.81 16.49 0.55
N PHE A 128 -3.49 17.55 0.10
CA PHE A 128 -4.54 18.19 0.89
C PHE A 128 -5.83 17.35 0.97
N GLU A 129 -6.22 16.66 -0.11
CA GLU A 129 -7.47 15.88 -0.12
C GLU A 129 -7.31 14.46 0.44
N TYR A 130 -6.16 13.83 0.24
CA TYR A 130 -5.95 12.41 0.53
C TYR A 130 -4.76 12.15 1.45
N GLY A 131 -4.13 13.19 2.00
CA GLY A 131 -3.06 13.06 2.98
C GLY A 131 -1.72 12.56 2.42
N GLY A 132 -1.53 12.52 1.09
CA GLY A 132 -0.25 12.14 0.49
C GLY A 132 -0.06 12.57 -0.96
N PHE A 133 1.20 12.78 -1.36
CA PHE A 133 1.56 13.32 -2.68
C PHE A 133 1.35 12.34 -3.84
N TYR A 134 1.53 11.04 -3.60
CA TYR A 134 1.55 10.02 -4.66
C TYR A 134 0.42 8.99 -4.54
N SER A 135 -0.12 8.55 -5.68
CA SER A 135 -0.99 7.38 -5.74
C SER A 135 -0.15 6.09 -5.67
N ALA A 136 -0.64 5.12 -4.92
CA ALA A 136 -0.07 3.78 -4.85
C ALA A 136 -0.76 2.79 -5.81
N ASP A 137 -1.60 3.25 -6.74
CA ASP A 137 -2.30 2.38 -7.69
C ASP A 137 -1.34 1.50 -8.51
N PRO A 138 -0.17 1.99 -8.97
CA PRO A 138 0.80 1.14 -9.66
C PRO A 138 1.30 -0.02 -8.78
N PHE A 139 1.47 0.20 -7.47
CA PHE A 139 1.81 -0.87 -6.54
C PHE A 139 0.68 -1.89 -6.42
N VAL A 140 -0.56 -1.44 -6.25
CA VAL A 140 -1.72 -2.34 -6.11
C VAL A 140 -1.86 -3.23 -7.34
N GLU A 141 -1.71 -2.66 -8.54
CA GLU A 141 -1.79 -3.43 -9.79
C GLU A 141 -0.59 -4.36 -9.97
N TRP A 142 0.63 -3.86 -9.72
CA TRP A 142 1.84 -4.68 -9.77
C TRP A 142 1.74 -5.88 -8.82
N PHE A 143 1.31 -5.65 -7.58
CA PHE A 143 1.27 -6.70 -6.57
C PHE A 143 0.15 -7.71 -6.81
N ARG A 144 -1.01 -7.26 -7.33
CA ARG A 144 -2.06 -8.16 -7.84
C ARG A 144 -1.51 -9.12 -8.89
N ARG A 145 -0.86 -8.58 -9.92
CA ARG A 145 -0.25 -9.38 -10.99
C ARG A 145 0.77 -10.38 -10.44
N LYS A 146 1.57 -10.00 -9.44
CA LYS A 146 2.47 -10.93 -8.76
C LYS A 146 1.71 -12.05 -8.04
N LEU A 147 0.69 -11.71 -7.26
CA LEU A 147 -0.10 -12.72 -6.55
C LEU A 147 -0.89 -13.68 -7.46
N ASP A 148 -1.09 -13.29 -8.72
CA ASP A 148 -1.70 -14.13 -9.77
C ASP A 148 -0.66 -14.80 -10.70
N GLN A 149 0.63 -14.52 -10.53
CA GLN A 149 1.69 -15.11 -11.35
C GLN A 149 1.89 -16.60 -10.99
N PRO A 150 1.78 -17.54 -11.95
CA PRO A 150 2.06 -18.95 -11.70
C PRO A 150 3.46 -19.16 -11.14
N ALA A 151 3.60 -20.15 -10.26
CA ALA A 151 4.90 -20.54 -9.74
C ALA A 151 5.78 -21.16 -10.86
N PRO A 152 7.11 -21.20 -10.70
CA PRO A 152 8.03 -21.74 -11.72
C PRO A 152 7.78 -23.20 -12.07
N ASP A 153 7.17 -23.97 -11.16
CA ASP A 153 6.75 -25.35 -11.36
C ASP A 153 5.41 -25.49 -12.11
N GLY A 154 4.81 -24.37 -12.55
CA GLY A 154 3.53 -24.31 -13.25
C GLY A 154 2.31 -24.33 -12.35
N ARG A 155 2.48 -24.40 -11.02
CA ARG A 155 1.36 -24.34 -10.08
C ARG A 155 0.66 -22.99 -10.18
N PRO A 156 -0.66 -22.96 -10.44
CA PRO A 156 -1.39 -21.71 -10.59
C PRO A 156 -1.41 -20.95 -9.26
N ARG A 157 -1.23 -19.63 -9.32
CA ARG A 157 -1.57 -18.70 -8.24
C ARG A 157 -2.71 -17.81 -8.72
N GLY A 158 -3.55 -17.36 -7.78
CA GLY A 158 -4.76 -16.60 -8.09
C GLY A 158 -5.22 -15.78 -6.90
N TYR A 159 -4.27 -15.22 -6.15
CA TYR A 159 -4.52 -14.60 -4.86
C TYR A 159 -4.72 -13.08 -4.93
N GLY A 160 -4.51 -12.45 -6.10
CA GLY A 160 -4.48 -10.99 -6.25
C GLY A 160 -5.79 -10.29 -5.88
N ARG A 161 -6.92 -11.01 -5.98
CA ARG A 161 -8.25 -10.50 -5.60
C ARG A 161 -8.78 -11.09 -4.29
N MET A 162 -8.05 -12.02 -3.69
CA MET A 162 -8.50 -12.69 -2.48
C MET A 162 -8.40 -11.78 -1.24
N THR A 163 -9.36 -11.99 -0.35
CA THR A 163 -9.38 -11.47 1.00
C THR A 163 -8.45 -12.28 1.92
N PHE A 164 -8.14 -11.75 3.11
CA PHE A 164 -7.33 -12.49 4.09
C PHE A 164 -7.96 -13.84 4.45
N ALA A 165 -9.28 -13.92 4.57
CA ALA A 165 -9.97 -15.17 4.88
C ALA A 165 -9.84 -16.19 3.74
N GLU A 166 -10.06 -15.77 2.49
CA GLU A 166 -9.96 -16.63 1.31
C GLU A 166 -8.52 -17.13 1.11
N MET A 167 -7.53 -16.24 1.18
CA MET A 167 -6.13 -16.63 1.01
C MET A 167 -5.69 -17.60 2.12
N HIS A 168 -6.09 -17.37 3.38
CA HIS A 168 -5.81 -18.30 4.47
C HIS A 168 -6.47 -19.66 4.25
N ALA A 169 -7.71 -19.69 3.76
CA ALA A 169 -8.43 -20.94 3.48
C ALA A 169 -7.74 -21.78 2.40
N VAL A 170 -7.16 -21.15 1.37
CA VAL A 170 -6.49 -21.85 0.26
C VAL A 170 -5.05 -22.23 0.61
N THR A 171 -4.30 -21.36 1.28
CA THR A 171 -2.86 -21.56 1.54
C THR A 171 -2.58 -22.25 2.88
N GLY A 172 -3.49 -22.14 3.84
CA GLY A 172 -3.27 -22.54 5.23
C GLY A 172 -2.25 -21.70 5.99
N VAL A 173 -1.76 -20.58 5.40
CA VAL A 173 -0.71 -19.75 5.99
C VAL A 173 -1.31 -18.63 6.82
N ASP A 174 -0.90 -18.54 8.08
CA ASP A 174 -1.32 -17.48 9.00
C ASP A 174 -0.49 -16.20 8.78
N LEU A 175 -1.02 -15.31 7.96
CA LEU A 175 -0.44 -14.00 7.64
C LEU A 175 -1.05 -12.90 8.51
N SER A 176 -0.19 -12.10 9.16
CA SER A 176 -0.58 -10.89 9.88
C SER A 176 0.24 -9.69 9.44
N LEU A 177 -0.43 -8.59 9.10
CA LEU A 177 0.20 -7.33 8.71
C LEU A 177 -0.10 -6.26 9.74
N THR A 178 0.82 -5.32 9.93
CA THR A 178 0.63 -4.17 10.81
C THR A 178 0.36 -2.91 9.99
N ALA A 179 -0.65 -2.12 10.35
CA ALA A 179 -0.97 -0.87 9.69
C ALA A 179 -1.29 0.22 10.73
N SER A 180 -0.88 1.46 10.44
CA SER A 180 -1.20 2.61 11.27
C SER A 180 -2.52 3.21 10.80
N GLU A 181 -3.50 3.28 11.70
CA GLU A 181 -4.78 3.95 11.46
C GLU A 181 -4.68 5.39 11.98
N THR A 182 -4.71 6.34 11.05
CA THR A 182 -4.46 7.77 11.30
C THR A 182 -5.63 8.45 11.99
N THR A 183 -6.87 8.03 11.72
CA THR A 183 -8.09 8.67 12.26
C THR A 183 -8.13 8.66 13.79
N ASN A 184 -7.82 7.54 14.43
CA ASN A 184 -7.79 7.39 15.89
C ASN A 184 -6.37 7.20 16.45
N GLY A 185 -5.34 7.28 15.62
CA GLY A 185 -3.93 7.10 16.02
C GLY A 185 -3.61 5.72 16.58
N ARG A 186 -4.17 4.64 16.02
CA ARG A 186 -4.02 3.27 16.54
C ARG A 186 -3.27 2.35 15.58
N LEU A 187 -2.48 1.43 16.14
CA LEU A 187 -1.97 0.31 15.37
C LEU A 187 -3.07 -0.73 15.15
N ARG A 188 -3.23 -1.18 13.90
CA ARG A 188 -4.16 -2.25 13.51
C ARG A 188 -3.36 -3.46 13.05
N ILE A 189 -3.76 -4.64 13.55
CA ILE A 189 -3.32 -5.93 13.02
C ILE A 189 -4.34 -6.39 11.98
N LEU A 190 -3.90 -6.59 10.75
CA LEU A 190 -4.71 -7.04 9.61
C LEU A 190 -4.41 -8.51 9.34
N ASN A 191 -5.40 -9.37 9.49
CA ASN A 191 -5.32 -10.81 9.21
C ASN A 191 -6.72 -11.40 8.99
N HIS A 192 -6.79 -12.72 8.77
CA HIS A 192 -8.07 -13.39 8.52
C HIS A 192 -9.06 -13.39 9.70
N ARG A 193 -8.60 -13.05 10.92
CA ARG A 193 -9.44 -13.01 12.13
C ARG A 193 -9.96 -11.60 12.38
N THR A 194 -9.06 -10.61 12.24
CA THR A 194 -9.35 -9.21 12.52
C THR A 194 -9.99 -8.48 11.34
N THR A 195 -9.65 -8.87 10.12
CA THR A 195 -10.08 -8.23 8.86
C THR A 195 -10.33 -9.27 7.77
N PRO A 196 -11.26 -10.23 7.95
CA PRO A 196 -11.44 -11.36 7.04
C PRO A 196 -11.74 -10.95 5.60
N ASN A 197 -12.55 -9.90 5.41
CA ASN A 197 -13.05 -9.47 4.10
C ASN A 197 -12.14 -8.43 3.42
N LEU A 198 -11.05 -8.01 4.08
CA LEU A 198 -10.10 -7.06 3.50
C LEU A 198 -9.25 -7.79 2.44
N PRO A 199 -9.17 -7.31 1.18
CA PRO A 199 -8.26 -7.87 0.19
C PRO A 199 -6.81 -7.78 0.66
N VAL A 200 -6.05 -8.87 0.48
CA VAL A 200 -4.67 -8.97 1.01
C VAL A 200 -3.75 -7.90 0.40
N VAL A 201 -3.96 -7.58 -0.88
CA VAL A 201 -3.21 -6.50 -1.57
C VAL A 201 -3.44 -5.15 -0.89
N TRP A 202 -4.68 -4.84 -0.52
CA TRP A 202 -5.00 -3.58 0.17
C TRP A 202 -4.44 -3.57 1.58
N GLY A 203 -4.49 -4.69 2.32
CA GLY A 203 -3.81 -4.80 3.62
C GLY A 203 -2.29 -4.61 3.53
N THR A 204 -1.66 -5.15 2.48
CA THR A 204 -0.23 -4.96 2.21
C THR A 204 0.08 -3.51 1.86
N ARG A 205 -0.76 -2.87 1.04
CA ARG A 205 -0.67 -1.44 0.75
C ARG A 205 -0.75 -0.61 2.03
N MET A 206 -1.79 -0.82 2.84
CA MET A 206 -1.97 -0.09 4.10
C MET A 206 -0.72 -0.20 4.99
N SER A 207 -0.13 -1.39 5.09
CA SER A 207 1.10 -1.62 5.85
C SER A 207 2.31 -0.88 5.27
N MET A 208 2.50 -0.92 3.94
CA MET A 208 3.60 -0.27 3.21
C MET A 208 3.58 1.26 3.29
N SER A 209 2.44 1.86 3.61
CA SER A 209 2.22 3.30 3.47
C SER A 209 3.12 4.13 4.40
N LEU A 210 4.03 4.91 3.82
CA LEU A 210 4.69 6.01 4.49
C LEU A 210 3.73 7.21 4.59
N PRO A 211 3.41 7.69 5.81
CA PRO A 211 2.55 8.86 6.00
C PRO A 211 3.04 10.06 5.18
N LEU A 212 2.11 10.86 4.67
CA LEU A 212 2.37 12.07 3.86
C LEU A 212 3.00 11.80 2.47
N LEU A 213 3.60 10.64 2.23
CA LEU A 213 4.15 10.28 0.92
C LEU A 213 3.08 9.65 0.01
N TRP A 214 2.38 8.63 0.49
CA TRP A 214 1.27 8.00 -0.23
C TRP A 214 -0.06 8.45 0.32
N GLN A 215 -1.07 8.54 -0.56
CA GLN A 215 -2.46 8.79 -0.17
C GLN A 215 -2.90 7.86 0.96
N GLU A 216 -3.72 8.29 1.89
CA GLU A 216 -4.28 7.41 2.91
C GLU A 216 -5.25 6.39 2.27
N VAL A 217 -5.33 5.17 2.82
CA VAL A 217 -6.39 4.24 2.40
C VAL A 217 -7.63 4.52 3.24
N VAL A 218 -8.67 5.01 2.60
CA VAL A 218 -10.00 5.11 3.23
C VAL A 218 -10.59 3.71 3.36
N TRP A 219 -11.01 3.36 4.58
CA TRP A 219 -11.68 2.09 4.84
C TRP A 219 -13.01 2.02 4.08
N ARG A 220 -13.25 0.92 3.39
CA ARG A 220 -14.48 0.70 2.61
C ARG A 220 -15.48 -0.15 3.37
N GLU A 221 -16.76 0.18 3.23
CA GLU A 221 -17.85 -0.55 3.89
C GLU A 221 -17.86 -2.04 3.52
N GLU A 222 -17.54 -2.38 2.26
CA GLU A 222 -17.49 -3.77 1.80
C GLU A 222 -16.44 -4.64 2.52
N TRP A 223 -15.41 -4.05 3.14
CA TRP A 223 -14.40 -4.78 3.90
C TRP A 223 -14.89 -5.18 5.30
N GLY A 224 -16.09 -4.73 5.67
CA GLY A 224 -16.72 -5.02 6.96
C GLY A 224 -16.02 -4.33 8.13
N PRO A 225 -16.48 -4.58 9.37
CA PRO A 225 -15.91 -3.98 10.55
C PRO A 225 -14.56 -4.62 10.91
N TYR A 226 -13.64 -3.80 11.43
CA TYR A 226 -12.43 -4.29 12.08
C TYR A 226 -12.79 -5.05 13.37
N ARG A 227 -12.38 -6.31 13.47
CA ARG A 227 -12.70 -7.22 14.59
C ARG A 227 -11.59 -7.32 15.64
N GLY A 228 -10.48 -6.61 15.46
CA GLY A 228 -9.26 -6.84 16.23
C GLY A 228 -9.25 -6.30 17.66
N PHE A 229 -10.25 -5.50 18.08
CA PHE A 229 -10.48 -5.15 19.48
C PHE A 229 -11.95 -4.79 19.68
N ALA A 230 -12.73 -5.68 20.31
CA ALA A 230 -13.88 -5.28 21.10
C ALA A 230 -13.32 -4.71 22.40
N GLY A 231 -13.25 -3.38 22.49
CA GLY A 231 -13.13 -2.66 23.75
C GLY A 231 -14.50 -2.10 24.08
#